data_AF-A0A918WQ11-F1
#
_entry.id   AF-A0A918WQ11-F1
#
_cell.length_a   1.000
_cell.length_b   1.000
_cell.length_c   1.000
_cell.angle_alpha   90.00
_cell.angle_beta   90.00
_cell.angle_gamma   90.00
#
_symmetry.space_group_name_H-M   'P 1'
#
loop_
_entity.id
_entity.type
_entity.pdbx_description
1 polymer ?
#
loop_
_entity_poly.entity_id
_entity_poly.type
_entity_poly.pdbx_seq_one_letter_code
_entity_poly.pdbx_strand_id
1 'polypeptide(L)'
;MVVESIETDFIPLLVRNNKPGREAELLEKYHEPSWNFPVVRFLNGEGSDLLPRRDKLFKVPQLLPRMTEALALSKKTSQILPLVQPGTIRPGLIALSQHCFWTGELEIGGIEGVVETEAGWLKGSEVTLVYFDKDKITEESLVKMAKEDSCADEVFRGAALKGYRPAKEADQKRQLQGTAFAKLTDLTAYQKTKLNAFARSEPEKAKRYLTPRQREKL
;
A
#
# COMPACT_ATOMS: atom_id res chain seq x y z
N MET A 1 -1.17 -3.76 -9.16
CA MET A 1 -0.93 -2.36 -8.75
C MET A 1 0.40 -1.79 -9.27
N VAL A 2 1.58 -2.38 -8.99
CA VAL A 2 2.86 -1.84 -9.54
C VAL A 2 2.86 -1.75 -11.06
N VAL A 3 2.44 -2.82 -11.74
CA VAL A 3 2.29 -2.85 -13.20
C VAL A 3 1.38 -1.72 -13.70
N GLU A 4 0.22 -1.54 -13.07
CA GLU A 4 -0.72 -0.49 -13.45
C GLU A 4 -0.16 0.92 -13.23
N SER A 5 0.62 1.14 -12.16
CA SER A 5 1.34 2.40 -11.96
C SER A 5 2.37 2.64 -13.07
N ILE A 6 3.13 1.61 -13.48
CA ILE A 6 4.07 1.74 -14.61
C ILE A 6 3.32 2.11 -15.90
N GLU A 7 2.20 1.44 -16.19
CA GLU A 7 1.41 1.66 -17.40
C GLU A 7 0.64 2.99 -17.41
N THR A 8 0.35 3.55 -16.24
CA THR A 8 -0.45 4.78 -16.09
C THR A 8 0.42 6.01 -15.94
N ASP A 9 1.48 5.92 -15.14
CA ASP A 9 2.30 7.06 -14.73
C ASP A 9 3.55 7.24 -15.61
N PHE A 10 3.93 6.23 -16.41
CA PHE A 10 5.15 6.21 -17.22
C PHE A 10 4.89 5.75 -18.65
N ILE A 11 5.86 5.99 -19.54
CA ILE A 11 5.95 5.35 -20.85
C ILE A 11 6.96 4.19 -20.71
N PRO A 12 6.50 2.94 -20.54
CA PRO A 12 7.41 1.81 -20.39
C PRO A 12 8.12 1.48 -21.70
N LEU A 13 9.44 1.35 -21.65
CA LEU A 13 10.27 0.90 -22.77
C LEU A 13 11.14 -0.27 -22.33
N LEU A 14 11.17 -1.33 -23.14
CA LEU A 14 12.05 -2.46 -22.94
C LEU A 14 13.15 -2.45 -24.01
N VAL A 15 14.39 -2.29 -23.57
CA VAL A 15 15.59 -2.50 -24.42
C VAL A 15 16.18 -3.86 -24.08
N ARG A 16 16.36 -4.71 -25.09
CA ARG A 16 16.87 -6.08 -24.91
C ARG A 16 18.37 -6.12 -25.13
N ASN A 17 19.06 -6.77 -24.21
CA ASN A 17 20.46 -7.12 -24.35
C ASN A 17 20.71 -8.10 -25.51
N ASN A 18 21.93 -8.08 -26.05
CA ASN A 18 22.39 -8.98 -27.11
C ASN A 18 21.49 -9.02 -28.35
N LYS A 19 20.85 -7.90 -28.69
CA LYS A 19 20.09 -7.73 -29.93
C LYS A 19 20.76 -6.66 -30.80
N PRO A 20 21.05 -6.97 -32.08
CA PRO A 20 21.58 -5.99 -33.02
C PRO A 20 20.50 -4.97 -33.42
N GLY A 21 20.90 -3.91 -34.13
CA GLY A 21 19.98 -2.88 -34.63
C GLY A 21 19.66 -1.83 -33.56
N ARG A 22 18.41 -1.36 -33.52
CA ARG A 22 17.98 -0.24 -32.68
C ARG A 22 18.24 -0.47 -31.18
N GLU A 23 18.13 -1.71 -30.70
CA GLU A 23 18.47 -2.04 -29.31
C GLU A 23 19.95 -1.80 -29.02
N ALA A 24 20.86 -2.22 -29.91
CA ALA A 24 22.29 -1.98 -29.76
C ALA A 24 22.63 -0.48 -29.80
N GLU A 25 22.00 0.27 -30.71
CA GLU A 25 22.15 1.75 -30.79
C GLU A 25 21.72 2.43 -29.48
N LEU A 26 20.62 1.97 -28.87
CA LEU A 26 20.16 2.49 -27.58
C LEU A 26 21.11 2.12 -26.43
N LEU A 27 21.62 0.89 -26.39
CA LEU A 27 22.60 0.48 -25.39
C LEU A 27 23.87 1.35 -25.48
N GLU A 28 24.38 1.59 -26.70
CA GLU A 28 25.52 2.47 -26.94
C GLU A 28 25.25 3.91 -26.49
N LYS A 29 24.09 4.48 -26.87
CA LYS A 29 23.65 5.83 -26.46
C LYS A 29 23.67 6.02 -24.94
N TYR A 30 23.26 4.99 -24.20
CA TYR A 30 23.18 5.04 -22.73
C TYR A 30 24.42 4.44 -22.03
N HIS A 31 25.45 4.08 -22.78
CA HIS A 31 26.66 3.42 -22.30
C HIS A 31 26.37 2.15 -21.47
N GLU A 32 25.37 1.38 -21.89
CA GLU A 32 25.03 0.09 -21.28
C GLU A 32 25.75 -1.06 -22.00
N PRO A 33 26.39 -1.99 -21.26
CA PRO A 33 26.95 -3.18 -21.87
C PRO A 33 25.86 -4.10 -22.41
N SER A 34 26.14 -4.79 -23.52
CA SER A 34 25.27 -5.83 -24.08
C SER A 34 25.10 -7.03 -23.16
N TRP A 35 25.96 -7.19 -22.16
CA TRP A 35 25.87 -8.19 -21.10
C TRP A 35 25.87 -7.53 -19.72
N ASN A 36 24.69 -7.32 -19.15
CA ASN A 36 24.53 -6.81 -17.78
C ASN A 36 23.30 -7.40 -17.08
N PHE A 37 23.17 -7.12 -15.78
CA PHE A 37 21.91 -7.32 -15.06
C PHE A 37 20.84 -6.36 -15.58
N PRO A 38 19.54 -6.69 -15.48
CA PRO A 38 18.48 -5.74 -15.76
C PRO A 38 18.71 -4.38 -15.06
N VAL A 39 18.73 -3.32 -15.88
CA VAL A 39 18.85 -1.93 -15.44
C VAL A 39 17.52 -1.25 -15.68
N VAL A 40 17.08 -0.42 -14.72
CA VAL A 40 15.92 0.44 -14.89
C VAL A 40 16.40 1.88 -14.91
N ARG A 41 16.10 2.58 -16.00
CA ARG A 41 16.36 4.01 -16.18
C ARG A 41 15.06 4.79 -16.15
N PHE A 42 15.11 5.98 -15.57
CA PHE A 42 14.02 6.95 -15.59
C PHE A 42 14.49 8.13 -16.42
N LEU A 43 13.85 8.36 -17.56
CA LEU A 43 14.27 9.35 -18.54
C LEU A 43 13.23 10.47 -18.64
N ASN A 44 13.68 11.68 -18.95
CA ASN A 44 12.80 12.81 -19.29
C ASN A 44 12.39 12.78 -20.78
N GLY A 45 11.66 13.81 -21.24
CA GLY A 45 11.17 13.91 -22.62
C GLY A 45 12.29 14.03 -23.66
N GLU A 46 13.45 14.51 -23.25
CA GLU A 46 14.66 14.65 -24.08
C GLU A 46 15.50 13.35 -24.10
N GLY A 47 15.10 12.34 -23.33
CA GLY A 47 15.80 11.07 -23.21
C GLY A 47 17.04 11.10 -22.31
N SER A 48 17.17 12.11 -21.46
CA SER A 48 18.21 12.23 -20.43
C SER A 48 17.76 11.57 -19.12
N ASP A 49 18.70 11.02 -18.34
CA ASP A 49 18.38 10.43 -17.05
C ASP A 49 17.85 11.48 -16.06
N LEU A 50 16.65 11.26 -15.53
CA LEU A 50 16.10 11.99 -14.38
C LEU A 50 16.76 11.58 -13.07
N LEU A 51 17.17 10.31 -12.98
CA LEU A 51 17.79 9.73 -11.79
C LEU A 51 19.11 9.04 -12.18
N PRO A 52 20.15 9.09 -11.32
CA PRO A 52 21.38 8.37 -11.58
C PRO A 52 21.13 6.88 -11.85
N ARG A 53 21.83 6.32 -12.85
CA ARG A 53 21.74 4.91 -13.24
C ARG A 53 21.85 3.98 -12.01
N ARG A 54 21.00 2.96 -11.95
CA ARG A 54 21.07 1.92 -10.91
C ARG A 54 20.69 0.56 -11.47
N ASP A 55 21.51 -0.44 -11.18
CA ASP A 55 21.26 -1.84 -11.52
C ASP A 55 20.62 -2.59 -10.35
N LYS A 56 20.27 -3.87 -10.58
CA LYS A 56 19.78 -4.80 -9.55
C LYS A 56 18.50 -4.36 -8.82
N LEU A 57 17.65 -3.61 -9.51
CA LEU A 57 16.31 -3.21 -9.05
C LEU A 57 15.29 -4.32 -9.32
N PHE A 58 15.46 -5.45 -8.65
CA PHE A 58 14.69 -6.67 -8.93
C PHE A 58 13.40 -6.77 -8.11
N LYS A 59 13.22 -5.94 -7.08
CA LYS A 59 12.10 -6.02 -6.15
C LYS A 59 11.37 -4.69 -6.02
N VAL A 60 10.06 -4.78 -5.76
CA VAL A 60 9.17 -3.61 -5.59
C VAL A 60 9.72 -2.60 -4.56
N PRO A 61 10.21 -2.99 -3.36
CA PRO A 61 10.72 -2.02 -2.39
C PRO A 61 11.94 -1.23 -2.87
N GLN A 62 12.68 -1.74 -3.86
CA GLN A 62 13.82 -1.04 -4.46
C GLN A 62 13.37 -0.10 -5.60
N LEU A 63 12.36 -0.52 -6.36
CA LEU A 63 11.85 0.22 -7.51
C LEU A 63 10.95 1.39 -7.10
N LEU A 64 10.09 1.18 -6.09
CA LEU A 64 9.04 2.11 -5.71
C LEU A 64 9.54 3.51 -5.31
N PRO A 65 10.59 3.66 -4.48
CA PRO A 65 11.11 4.98 -4.14
C PRO A 65 11.61 5.74 -5.37
N ARG A 66 12.21 5.04 -6.33
CA ARG A 66 12.72 5.64 -7.57
C ARG A 66 11.59 6.05 -8.52
N MET A 67 10.51 5.26 -8.60
CA MET A 67 9.31 5.68 -9.33
C MET A 67 8.72 6.96 -8.71
N THR A 68 8.61 7.02 -7.39
CA THR A 68 8.12 8.21 -6.68
C THR A 68 9.02 9.43 -6.92
N GLU A 69 10.34 9.25 -6.82
CA GLU A 69 11.32 10.33 -7.05
C GLU A 69 11.29 10.83 -8.50
N ALA A 70 11.24 9.93 -9.48
CA ALA A 70 11.19 10.29 -10.89
C ALA A 70 9.93 11.10 -11.24
N LEU A 71 8.78 10.74 -10.68
CA LEU A 71 7.54 11.52 -10.86
C LEU A 71 7.64 12.89 -10.18
N ALA A 72 8.19 12.96 -8.97
CA ALA A 72 8.39 14.22 -8.27
C ALA A 72 9.30 15.18 -9.05
N LEU A 73 10.43 14.69 -9.58
CA LEU A 73 11.33 15.48 -10.44
C LEU A 73 10.65 15.90 -11.75
N SER A 74 9.74 15.08 -12.26
CA SER A 74 8.91 15.41 -13.43
C SER A 74 7.70 16.28 -13.10
N LYS A 75 7.52 16.72 -11.85
CA LYS A 75 6.35 17.47 -11.34
C LYS A 75 5.01 16.77 -11.63
N LYS A 76 5.02 15.44 -11.69
CA LYS A 76 3.83 14.59 -11.85
C LYS A 76 3.48 13.94 -10.52
N THR A 77 2.19 13.68 -10.33
CA THR A 77 1.68 12.93 -9.17
C THR A 77 1.05 11.63 -9.64
N SER A 78 1.25 10.55 -8.88
CA SER A 78 0.59 9.26 -9.13
C SER A 78 -0.54 9.06 -8.13
N GLN A 79 -1.69 8.62 -8.63
CA GLN A 79 -2.80 8.17 -7.78
C GLN A 79 -2.59 6.72 -7.28
N ILE A 80 -1.70 5.95 -7.91
CA ILE A 80 -1.53 4.52 -7.66
C ILE A 80 -0.37 4.24 -6.70
N LEU A 81 0.76 4.94 -6.83
CA LEU A 81 1.93 4.72 -5.99
C LEU A 81 1.65 4.81 -4.48
N PRO A 82 0.86 5.79 -3.98
CA PRO A 82 0.52 5.85 -2.55
C PRO A 82 -0.24 4.61 -2.06
N LEU A 83 -0.92 3.88 -2.95
CA LEU A 83 -1.64 2.65 -2.61
C LEU A 83 -0.74 1.41 -2.60
N VAL A 84 0.43 1.48 -3.25
CA VAL A 84 1.44 0.40 -3.27
C VAL A 84 2.37 0.49 -2.07
N GLN A 85 2.75 1.71 -1.67
CA GLN A 85 3.73 1.97 -0.61
C GLN A 85 3.47 1.22 0.70
N PRO A 86 2.24 1.19 1.24
CA PRO A 86 1.97 0.52 2.52
C PRO A 86 2.39 -0.96 2.55
N GLY A 87 2.34 -1.66 1.40
CA GLY A 87 2.79 -3.06 1.30
C GLY A 87 4.31 -3.26 1.32
N THR A 88 5.10 -2.19 1.43
CA THR A 88 6.59 -2.23 1.42
C THR A 88 7.23 -1.78 2.74
N ILE A 89 6.42 -1.35 3.71
CA ILE A 89 6.86 -0.74 4.98
C ILE A 89 7.11 -1.82 6.04
N ARG A 90 7.92 -1.51 7.06
CA ARG A 90 8.04 -2.32 8.28
C ARG A 90 6.98 -1.85 9.30
N PRO A 91 5.83 -2.51 9.40
CA PRO A 91 4.76 -2.01 10.24
C PRO A 91 5.11 -2.10 11.73
N GLY A 92 4.66 -1.12 12.50
CA GLY A 92 4.34 -1.33 13.91
C GLY A 92 3.14 -2.25 14.04
N LEU A 93 3.08 -3.01 15.13
CA LEU A 93 2.02 -3.97 15.39
C LEU A 93 1.57 -3.87 16.85
N ILE A 94 0.27 -3.59 17.04
CA ILE A 94 -0.40 -3.58 18.34
C ILE A 94 -1.77 -4.25 18.20
N ALA A 95 -2.35 -4.67 19.32
CA ALA A 95 -3.78 -5.00 19.38
C ALA A 95 -4.46 -4.07 20.37
N LEU A 96 -5.61 -3.54 19.98
CA LEU A 96 -6.43 -2.65 20.79
C LEU A 96 -7.72 -3.35 21.15
N SER A 97 -8.05 -3.45 22.44
CA SER A 97 -9.34 -4.03 22.85
C SER A 97 -10.46 -3.02 22.81
N GLN A 98 -11.65 -3.51 22.50
CA GLN A 98 -12.88 -2.73 22.56
C GLN A 98 -14.09 -3.65 22.72
N HIS A 99 -15.27 -3.07 22.88
CA HIS A 99 -16.52 -3.83 22.98
C HIS A 99 -16.89 -4.60 21.71
N CYS A 100 -16.62 -4.01 20.53
CA CYS A 100 -16.98 -4.58 19.23
C CYS A 100 -15.85 -4.36 18.22
N PHE A 101 -15.19 -5.41 17.76
CA PHE A 101 -14.11 -5.29 16.77
C PHE A 101 -14.60 -4.76 15.41
N TRP A 102 -15.90 -4.80 15.10
CA TRP A 102 -16.42 -4.22 13.85
C TRP A 102 -16.37 -2.70 13.88
N THR A 103 -16.65 -2.10 15.05
CA THR A 103 -16.44 -0.67 15.29
C THR A 103 -14.94 -0.38 15.27
N GLY A 104 -14.14 -1.22 15.92
CA GLY A 104 -12.69 -1.13 15.89
C GLY A 104 -12.08 -1.07 14.48
N GLU A 105 -12.42 -2.03 13.62
CA GLU A 105 -11.93 -2.07 12.24
C GLU A 105 -12.45 -0.90 11.39
N LEU A 106 -13.62 -0.35 11.70
CA LEU A 106 -14.21 0.82 11.05
C LEU A 106 -13.41 2.08 11.42
N GLU A 107 -13.35 2.41 12.71
CA GLU A 107 -12.78 3.67 13.20
C GLU A 107 -11.26 3.68 13.06
N ILE A 108 -10.57 2.63 13.56
CA ILE A 108 -9.11 2.54 13.48
C ILE A 108 -8.66 2.42 12.03
N GLY A 109 -9.42 1.72 11.20
CA GLY A 109 -9.15 1.61 9.76
C GLY A 109 -9.11 2.97 9.06
N GLY A 110 -9.83 3.96 9.57
CA GLY A 110 -9.88 5.32 9.02
C GLY A 110 -8.64 6.16 9.31
N ILE A 111 -7.90 5.85 10.38
CA ILE A 111 -6.77 6.66 10.87
C ILE A 111 -5.62 6.71 9.86
N GLU A 112 -5.12 7.89 9.54
CA GLU A 112 -3.94 8.05 8.67
C GLU A 112 -2.70 7.39 9.31
N GLY A 113 -1.94 6.64 8.51
CA GLY A 113 -0.83 5.82 8.99
C GLY A 113 -1.21 4.39 9.37
N VAL A 114 -2.49 4.08 9.58
CA VAL A 114 -2.94 2.67 9.69
C VAL A 114 -2.88 1.99 8.32
N VAL A 115 -2.16 0.87 8.29
CA VAL A 115 -1.91 0.05 7.10
C VAL A 115 -2.91 -1.09 7.01
N GLU A 116 -3.13 -1.82 8.10
CA GLU A 116 -4.03 -2.97 8.10
C GLU A 116 -4.69 -3.12 9.46
N THR A 117 -5.95 -3.49 9.46
CA THR A 117 -6.67 -3.95 10.65
C THR A 117 -7.04 -5.43 10.51
N GLU A 118 -7.22 -6.16 11.60
CA GLU A 118 -7.80 -7.50 11.62
C GLU A 118 -8.62 -7.70 12.90
N ALA A 119 -9.91 -8.03 12.75
CA ALA A 119 -10.76 -8.36 13.88
C ALA A 119 -10.34 -9.68 14.52
N GLY A 120 -10.32 -9.74 15.85
CA GLY A 120 -10.00 -10.99 16.54
C GLY A 120 -10.24 -10.95 18.04
N TRP A 121 -9.70 -11.97 18.69
CA TRP A 121 -9.86 -12.22 20.11
C TRP A 121 -8.50 -12.31 20.77
N LEU A 122 -8.34 -11.65 21.91
CA LEU A 122 -7.14 -11.77 22.73
C LEU A 122 -7.53 -11.65 24.21
N LYS A 123 -7.10 -12.63 25.02
CA LYS A 123 -7.36 -12.69 26.46
C LYS A 123 -8.85 -12.56 26.85
N GLY A 124 -9.75 -13.07 26.02
CA GLY A 124 -11.19 -13.05 26.26
C GLY A 124 -11.90 -11.78 25.80
N SER A 125 -11.18 -10.80 25.26
CA SER A 125 -11.74 -9.56 24.72
C SER A 125 -11.73 -9.56 23.20
N GLU A 126 -12.69 -8.85 22.61
CA GLU A 126 -12.62 -8.46 21.20
C GLU A 126 -11.51 -7.42 21.01
N VAL A 127 -10.69 -7.62 20.00
CA VAL A 127 -9.56 -6.75 19.68
C VAL A 127 -9.48 -6.48 18.18
N THR A 128 -8.91 -5.32 17.86
CA THR A 128 -8.47 -5.00 16.51
C THR A 128 -6.96 -5.12 16.51
N LEU A 129 -6.41 -6.06 15.75
CA LEU A 129 -4.98 -6.13 15.47
C LEU A 129 -4.67 -5.04 14.42
N VAL A 130 -3.68 -4.20 14.68
CA VAL A 130 -3.39 -3.01 13.88
C VAL A 130 -1.93 -3.02 13.44
N TYR A 131 -1.74 -3.03 12.13
CA TYR A 131 -0.47 -2.75 11.49
C TYR A 131 -0.44 -1.27 11.09
N PHE A 132 0.60 -0.53 11.47
CA PHE A 132 0.71 0.89 11.17
C PHE A 132 2.10 1.29 10.70
N ASP A 133 2.15 2.35 9.92
CA ASP A 133 3.39 2.95 9.40
C ASP A 133 4.03 3.85 10.45
N LYS A 134 5.16 3.40 11.00
CA LYS A 134 5.90 4.13 12.06
C LYS A 134 6.48 5.46 11.59
N ASP A 135 6.62 5.66 10.28
CA ASP A 135 7.11 6.92 9.72
C ASP A 135 5.98 7.94 9.56
N LYS A 136 4.70 7.52 9.68
CA LYS A 136 3.52 8.39 9.55
C LYS A 136 2.78 8.64 10.84
N ILE A 137 2.75 7.66 11.75
CA ILE A 137 2.04 7.80 13.02
C ILE A 137 2.81 7.10 14.14
N THR A 138 2.88 7.78 15.30
CA THR A 138 3.42 7.15 16.51
C THR A 138 2.36 6.26 17.15
N GLU A 139 2.81 5.24 17.88
CA GLU A 139 1.89 4.35 18.57
C GLU A 139 1.01 5.12 19.58
N GLU A 140 1.58 6.09 20.30
CA GLU A 140 0.86 6.90 21.29
C GLU A 140 -0.24 7.72 20.64
N SER A 141 0.03 8.31 19.47
CA SER A 141 -0.95 9.09 18.72
C SER A 141 -2.08 8.21 18.19
N LEU A 142 -1.73 7.03 17.66
CA LEU A 142 -2.70 6.04 17.20
C LEU A 142 -3.61 5.57 18.35
N VAL A 143 -3.04 5.21 19.50
CA VAL A 143 -3.79 4.79 20.69
C VAL A 143 -4.69 5.92 21.17
N LYS A 144 -4.21 7.17 21.18
CA LYS A 144 -5.00 8.32 21.58
C LYS A 144 -6.22 8.51 20.68
N MET A 145 -6.04 8.50 19.36
CA MET A 145 -7.14 8.62 18.39
C MET A 145 -8.13 7.45 18.55
N ALA A 146 -7.64 6.22 18.68
CA ALA A 146 -8.52 5.06 18.88
C ALA A 146 -9.33 5.14 20.19
N LYS A 147 -8.78 5.75 21.25
CA LYS A 147 -9.50 5.97 22.52
C LYS A 147 -10.64 6.98 22.39
N GLU A 148 -10.53 7.97 21.50
CA GLU A 148 -11.59 8.97 21.26
C GLU A 148 -12.88 8.28 20.78
N ASP A 149 -12.76 7.16 20.06
CA ASP A 149 -13.87 6.32 19.58
C ASP A 149 -14.12 5.06 20.44
N SER A 150 -13.61 5.03 21.69
CA SER A 150 -13.75 3.87 22.61
C SER A 150 -13.21 2.55 22.02
N CYS A 151 -12.17 2.63 21.18
CA CYS A 151 -11.57 1.49 20.48
C CYS A 151 -10.19 1.08 21.02
N ALA A 152 -9.86 1.41 22.28
CA ALA A 152 -8.54 1.15 22.87
C ALA A 152 -8.56 1.11 24.42
N ASP A 153 -9.42 0.25 24.97
CA ASP A 153 -9.50 0.03 26.43
C ASP A 153 -8.19 -0.53 26.99
N GLU A 154 -7.64 -1.53 26.31
CA GLU A 154 -6.32 -2.10 26.56
C GLU A 154 -5.48 -2.09 25.28
N VAL A 155 -4.16 -2.02 25.46
CA VAL A 155 -3.18 -2.03 24.36
C VAL A 155 -2.17 -3.15 24.58
N PHE A 156 -2.14 -4.10 23.65
CA PHE A 156 -1.24 -5.26 23.67
C PHE A 156 -0.11 -5.09 22.66
N ARG A 157 1.11 -5.51 23.05
CA ARG A 157 2.35 -5.35 22.27
C ARG A 157 3.26 -6.56 22.44
N GLY A 158 4.09 -6.82 21.43
CA GLY A 158 5.16 -7.82 21.51
C GLY A 158 4.67 -9.17 22.04
N ALA A 159 5.29 -9.68 23.10
CA ALA A 159 4.90 -10.96 23.71
C ALA A 159 3.45 -11.00 24.23
N ALA A 160 2.84 -9.84 24.54
CA ALA A 160 1.46 -9.76 25.01
C ALA A 160 0.43 -10.05 23.90
N LEU A 161 0.85 -10.08 22.63
CA LEU A 161 0.04 -10.51 21.49
C LEU A 161 -0.06 -12.04 21.38
N LYS A 162 0.72 -12.79 22.16
CA LYS A 162 0.66 -14.25 22.18
C LYS A 162 -0.74 -14.72 22.58
N GLY A 163 -1.33 -15.58 21.78
CA GLY A 163 -2.69 -16.07 21.98
C GLY A 163 -3.76 -15.27 21.24
N TYR A 164 -3.37 -14.29 20.41
CA TYR A 164 -4.27 -13.67 19.46
C TYR A 164 -4.89 -14.73 18.54
N ARG A 165 -6.20 -14.62 18.33
CA ARG A 165 -6.96 -15.49 17.45
C ARG A 165 -7.78 -14.63 16.48
N PRO A 166 -7.55 -14.72 15.17
CA PRO A 166 -8.39 -14.04 14.19
C PRO A 166 -9.86 -14.43 14.36
N ALA A 167 -10.75 -13.46 14.16
CA ALA A 167 -12.18 -13.73 14.03
C ALA A 167 -12.45 -14.46 12.70
N LYS A 168 -13.64 -15.04 12.56
CA LYS A 168 -14.03 -15.75 11.33
C LYS A 168 -14.03 -14.78 10.14
N GLU A 169 -13.86 -15.29 8.93
CA GLU A 169 -13.88 -14.45 7.72
C GLU A 169 -15.16 -13.61 7.60
N ALA A 170 -16.32 -14.17 7.98
CA ALA A 170 -17.60 -13.46 7.99
C ALA A 170 -17.67 -12.30 8.99
N ASP A 171 -16.74 -12.23 9.95
CA ASP A 171 -16.62 -11.15 10.92
C ASP A 171 -15.55 -10.12 10.51
N GLN A 172 -14.74 -10.40 9.49
CA GLN A 172 -13.73 -9.46 9.00
C GLN A 172 -14.37 -8.40 8.10
N LYS A 173 -13.90 -7.16 8.23
CA LYS A 173 -14.22 -6.04 7.33
C LYS A 173 -15.73 -5.90 7.10
N ARG A 174 -16.50 -5.95 8.19
CA ARG A 174 -17.96 -6.00 8.20
C ARG A 174 -18.62 -4.92 7.35
N GLN A 175 -18.04 -3.73 7.31
CA GLN A 175 -18.63 -2.58 6.61
C GLN A 175 -18.57 -2.72 5.09
N LEU A 176 -17.65 -3.55 4.57
CA LEU A 176 -17.61 -3.86 3.14
C LEU A 176 -18.78 -4.74 2.70
N GLN A 177 -19.25 -5.63 3.56
CA GLN A 177 -20.26 -6.63 3.19
C GLN A 177 -21.53 -5.96 2.67
N GLY A 178 -22.04 -6.42 1.54
CA GLY A 178 -23.22 -5.85 0.89
C GLY A 178 -22.99 -4.53 0.15
N THR A 179 -21.76 -4.02 0.06
CA THR A 179 -21.42 -2.84 -0.76
C THR A 179 -20.90 -3.26 -2.14
N ALA A 180 -20.88 -2.34 -3.11
CA ALA A 180 -20.28 -2.59 -4.43
C ALA A 180 -18.78 -2.97 -4.31
N PHE A 181 -18.08 -2.40 -3.32
CA PHE A 181 -16.67 -2.68 -3.06
C PHE A 181 -16.40 -4.15 -2.69
N ALA A 182 -17.37 -4.88 -2.12
CA ALA A 182 -17.21 -6.30 -1.78
C ALA A 182 -17.05 -7.20 -3.01
N LYS A 183 -17.39 -6.72 -4.22
CA LYS A 183 -17.21 -7.45 -5.48
C LYS A 183 -15.76 -7.42 -5.98
N LEU A 184 -14.93 -6.53 -5.44
CA LEU A 184 -13.53 -6.40 -5.84
C LEU A 184 -12.70 -7.50 -5.18
N THR A 185 -12.16 -8.42 -5.99
CA THR A 185 -11.39 -9.57 -5.51
C THR A 185 -9.88 -9.32 -5.42
N ASP A 186 -9.39 -8.24 -6.02
CA ASP A 186 -7.97 -7.91 -6.18
C ASP A 186 -7.54 -6.73 -5.29
N LEU A 187 -8.07 -6.65 -4.06
CA LEU A 187 -7.75 -5.61 -3.08
C LEU A 187 -6.58 -6.03 -2.18
N THR A 188 -5.63 -5.11 -1.93
CA THR A 188 -4.62 -5.29 -0.88
C THR A 188 -5.23 -5.14 0.51
N ALA A 189 -4.53 -5.59 1.55
CA ALA A 189 -4.97 -5.41 2.93
C ALA A 189 -5.16 -3.92 3.30
N TYR A 190 -4.30 -3.04 2.80
CA TYR A 190 -4.44 -1.60 2.93
C TYR A 190 -5.74 -1.08 2.31
N GLN A 191 -6.02 -1.49 1.08
CA GLN A 191 -7.25 -1.10 0.40
C GLN A 191 -8.48 -1.63 1.15
N LYS A 192 -8.49 -2.90 1.57
CA LYS A 192 -9.60 -3.48 2.34
C LYS A 192 -9.83 -2.71 3.64
N THR A 193 -8.76 -2.35 4.35
CA THR A 193 -8.83 -1.58 5.60
C THR A 193 -9.45 -0.20 5.39
N LYS A 194 -8.96 0.55 4.39
CA LYS A 194 -9.48 1.89 4.10
C LYS A 194 -10.89 1.85 3.51
N LEU A 195 -11.18 0.89 2.64
CA LEU A 195 -12.54 0.70 2.15
C LEU A 195 -13.49 0.32 3.29
N ASN A 196 -13.10 -0.54 4.23
CA ASN A 196 -13.96 -0.88 5.37
C ASN A 196 -14.28 0.35 6.23
N ALA A 197 -13.31 1.25 6.43
CA ALA A 197 -13.52 2.49 7.16
C ALA A 197 -14.51 3.45 6.47
N PHE A 198 -14.50 3.51 5.13
CA PHE A 198 -15.18 4.59 4.39
C PHE A 198 -16.32 4.14 3.48
N ALA A 199 -16.49 2.85 3.18
CA ALA A 199 -17.41 2.37 2.15
C ALA A 199 -18.86 2.79 2.37
N ARG A 200 -19.29 2.93 3.63
CA ARG A 200 -20.67 3.27 4.01
C ARG A 200 -20.85 4.74 4.37
N SER A 201 -19.87 5.34 5.03
CA SER A 201 -19.92 6.73 5.51
C SER A 201 -19.47 7.74 4.45
N GLU A 202 -18.41 7.43 3.71
CA GLU A 202 -17.75 8.33 2.76
C GLU A 202 -17.35 7.58 1.47
N PRO A 203 -18.30 7.09 0.65
CA PRO A 203 -18.00 6.22 -0.49
C PRO A 203 -17.08 6.88 -1.54
N GLU A 204 -17.16 8.20 -1.73
CA GLU A 204 -16.24 8.93 -2.61
C GLU A 204 -14.81 8.99 -2.07
N LYS A 205 -14.64 9.03 -0.75
CA LYS A 205 -13.33 8.91 -0.12
C LYS A 205 -12.81 7.47 -0.23
N ALA A 206 -13.68 6.47 -0.08
CA ALA A 206 -13.33 5.07 -0.28
C ALA A 206 -12.76 4.82 -1.68
N LYS A 207 -13.37 5.39 -2.73
CA LYS A 207 -12.88 5.29 -4.12
C LYS A 207 -11.46 5.85 -4.34
N ARG A 208 -10.98 6.75 -3.48
CA ARG A 208 -9.60 7.28 -3.55
C ARG A 208 -8.56 6.22 -3.21
N TYR A 209 -8.95 5.17 -2.50
CA TYR A 209 -8.08 4.03 -2.16
C TYR A 209 -8.09 2.94 -3.23
N LEU A 210 -8.80 3.14 -4.34
CA LEU A 210 -8.80 2.23 -5.47
C LEU A 210 -7.93 2.76 -6.60
N THR A 211 -7.33 1.83 -7.34
CA THR A 211 -6.71 2.13 -8.63
C THR A 211 -7.76 2.49 -9.68
N PRO A 212 -7.40 3.20 -10.76
CA PRO A 212 -8.29 3.43 -11.90
C PRO A 212 -8.99 2.14 -12.39
N ARG A 213 -8.24 1.05 -12.60
CA ARG A 213 -8.83 -0.24 -13.07
C ARG A 213 -9.78 -0.87 -12.07
N GLN A 214 -9.55 -0.71 -10.77
CA GLN A 214 -10.50 -1.21 -9.76
C GLN A 214 -11.78 -0.37 -9.73
N ARG A 215 -11.70 0.94 -9.96
CA ARG A 215 -12.88 1.81 -10.03
C ARG A 215 -13.77 1.49 -11.21
N GLU A 216 -13.21 1.07 -12.34
CA GLU A 216 -13.97 0.63 -13.52
C GLU A 216 -14.82 -0.62 -13.28
N LYS A 217 -14.51 -1.40 -12.23
CA LYS A 217 -15.24 -2.62 -11.86
C LYS A 217 -16.38 -2.38 -10.86
N LEU A 218 -16.54 -1.16 -10.34
CA LEU A 218 -17.61 -0.78 -9.41
C LEU A 218 -18.91 -0.49 -10.15
#